data_AF-A0A2C9LWK1-F1
#
_entry.id   AF-A0A2C9LWK1-F1
#
_cell.length_a   1.000
_cell.length_b   1.000
_cell.length_c   1.000
_cell.angle_alpha   90.00
_cell.angle_beta   90.00
_cell.angle_gamma   90.00
#
_symmetry.space_group_name_H-M   'P 1'
#
loop_
_entity.id
_entity.type
_entity.pdbx_description
1 polymer ?
#
loop_
_entity_poly.entity_id
_entity_poly.type
_entity_poly.pdbx_seq_one_letter_code
_entity_poly.pdbx_strand_id
1 'polypeptide(L)'
;MKSSDIFSNINLGRAIVAQSAFLGSKFRNSFDVLIPPNLGPYNNQNIWQDLPRLSPVRRKYMLSYWGQFIPPGSDNLSANNADAMEVKGYVNNMFIHRKPLYVVDTSTSVYSHIEQAIISSLKSFQSSLVSNYFVDVSCGEHGVAVGGPGDWALCGTEAVRKEKIIQSTFTLIISPLNNALYSTLAFQSRVYEALKHGSVPVILGSLGQLPFSEVLRWDLAAIVLPMPRVTEIPFYLQSFPDEQIAALRLQGRVFFQNYLSSLQSIFDTLLAEVRTRLQIPAHPIRDEPSISVFPASFIPLKYQGPDMEPESDELLGPVESPFPSETYRYNFSHTMQINAFNVRGDPFHLYPHTPFEPWLPSEAKFL
;
A
#
# COMPACT_ATOMS: atom_id res chain seq x y z
N MET A 1 16.43 11.75 -2.52
CA MET A 1 16.13 11.20 -1.17
C MET A 1 17.08 10.04 -0.93
N LYS A 2 17.68 9.93 0.26
CA LYS A 2 18.52 8.76 0.59
C LYS A 2 17.63 7.52 0.65
N SER A 3 18.08 6.44 0.02
CA SER A 3 17.37 5.16 -0.07
C SER A 3 17.38 4.36 1.24
N SER A 4 18.12 4.83 2.24
CA SER A 4 18.45 4.11 3.47
C SER A 4 17.63 4.57 4.67
N ASP A 5 17.55 3.67 5.65
CA ASP A 5 16.99 3.92 6.98
C ASP A 5 17.67 5.13 7.66
N ILE A 6 16.88 6.18 7.90
CA ILE A 6 17.34 7.47 8.43
C ILE A 6 17.81 7.32 9.89
N PHE A 7 17.21 6.39 10.62
CA PHE A 7 17.44 6.20 12.06
C PHE A 7 18.37 5.03 12.38
N SER A 8 19.03 4.45 11.38
CA SER A 8 19.93 3.30 11.51
C SER A 8 20.96 3.41 12.65
N ASN A 9 21.50 4.61 12.88
CA ASN A 9 22.53 4.88 13.88
C ASN A 9 22.02 5.46 15.21
N ILE A 10 20.69 5.55 15.38
CA ILE A 10 20.08 6.18 16.56
C ILE A 10 19.43 5.09 17.44
N ASN A 11 19.54 5.23 18.77
CA ASN A 11 18.82 4.37 19.70
C ASN A 11 17.39 4.88 19.87
N LEU A 12 16.44 4.15 19.29
CA LEU A 12 15.03 4.50 19.24
C LEU A 12 14.24 4.09 20.50
N GLY A 13 14.85 3.32 21.41
CA GLY A 13 14.22 2.88 22.66
C GLY A 13 12.82 2.27 22.43
N ARG A 14 11.79 2.87 23.05
CA ARG A 14 10.38 2.45 22.94
C ARG A 14 9.55 3.36 22.02
N ALA A 15 10.18 4.24 21.23
CA ALA A 15 9.44 5.04 20.25
C ALA A 15 8.99 4.16 19.09
N ILE A 16 7.74 4.30 18.66
CA ILE A 16 7.24 3.70 17.41
C ILE A 16 7.83 4.50 16.25
N VAL A 17 8.46 3.82 15.29
CA VAL A 17 9.01 4.46 14.09
C VAL A 17 8.13 4.17 12.90
N ALA A 18 7.78 5.22 12.17
CA ALA A 18 7.05 5.15 10.92
C ALA A 18 7.92 5.66 9.76
N GLN A 19 8.35 4.76 8.89
CA GLN A 19 9.16 5.12 7.71
C GLN A 19 8.94 4.15 6.55
N SER A 20 9.38 4.54 5.34
CA SER A 20 9.23 3.72 4.13
C SER A 20 10.40 2.75 3.90
N ALA A 21 11.55 3.03 4.50
CA ALA A 21 12.76 2.21 4.35
C ALA A 21 13.27 1.77 5.72
N PHE A 22 13.58 0.48 5.87
CA PHE A 22 14.08 -0.11 7.11
C PHE A 22 15.20 -1.09 6.82
N LEU A 23 16.16 -1.14 7.74
CA LEU A 23 17.10 -2.26 7.80
C LEU A 23 16.44 -3.49 8.44
N GLY A 24 16.79 -4.68 7.94
CA GLY A 24 16.31 -5.98 8.43
C GLY A 24 16.48 -6.17 9.93
N SER A 25 17.61 -5.71 10.49
CA SER A 25 17.91 -5.84 11.92
C SER A 25 17.23 -4.81 12.82
N LYS A 26 16.63 -3.76 12.24
CA LYS A 26 16.09 -2.61 13.00
C LYS A 26 14.56 -2.58 13.01
N PHE A 27 13.92 -3.14 11.99
CA PHE A 27 12.47 -3.21 11.95
C PHE A 27 11.94 -4.15 13.04
N ARG A 28 11.09 -3.61 13.93
CA ARG A 28 10.38 -4.42 14.92
C ARG A 28 8.99 -4.72 14.41
N ASN A 29 8.77 -5.98 14.00
CA ASN A 29 7.48 -6.43 13.51
C ASN A 29 6.37 -6.20 14.54
N SER A 30 5.21 -5.74 14.09
CA SER A 30 4.05 -5.39 14.94
C SER A 30 4.29 -4.26 15.96
N PHE A 31 5.38 -3.52 15.82
CA PHE A 31 5.70 -2.38 16.68
C PHE A 31 6.03 -1.14 15.86
N ASP A 32 6.98 -1.24 14.94
CA ASP A 32 7.23 -0.19 13.94
C ASP A 32 6.21 -0.28 12.81
N VAL A 33 5.98 0.83 12.11
CA VAL A 33 4.98 0.93 11.04
C VAL A 33 5.68 1.23 9.73
N LEU A 34 5.37 0.44 8.70
CA LEU A 34 5.85 0.71 7.36
C LEU A 34 4.84 1.59 6.61
N ILE A 35 5.27 2.78 6.22
CA ILE A 35 4.43 3.76 5.52
C ILE A 35 4.88 3.94 4.07
N PRO A 36 3.98 4.25 3.12
CA PRO A 36 4.39 4.59 1.76
C PRO A 36 5.22 5.89 1.76
N PRO A 37 6.01 6.16 0.71
CA PRO A 37 6.72 7.42 0.59
C PRO A 37 5.72 8.55 0.40
N ASN A 38 5.98 9.69 1.05
CA ASN A 38 5.15 10.89 0.88
C ASN A 38 5.44 11.57 -0.46
N LEU A 39 4.82 11.06 -1.53
CA LEU A 39 4.89 11.57 -2.91
C LEU A 39 3.56 12.22 -3.36
N GLY A 40 2.61 12.36 -2.43
CA GLY A 40 1.29 12.91 -2.68
C GLY A 40 1.17 14.39 -2.26
N PRO A 41 0.02 15.03 -2.55
CA PRO A 41 -0.30 16.33 -1.96
C PRO A 41 -0.42 16.22 -0.42
N TYR A 42 -0.31 17.36 0.26
CA TYR A 42 -0.53 17.40 1.72
C TYR A 42 -1.98 17.08 2.10
N ASN A 43 -2.95 17.53 1.30
CA ASN A 43 -4.37 17.44 1.59
C ASN A 43 -5.09 16.51 0.60
N ASN A 44 -6.23 15.95 1.03
CA ASN A 44 -7.06 15.01 0.26
C ASN A 44 -7.88 15.63 -0.90
N GLN A 45 -7.63 16.88 -1.27
CA GLN A 45 -8.49 17.57 -2.24
C GLN A 45 -8.21 17.13 -3.68
N ASN A 46 -9.28 16.80 -4.41
CA ASN A 46 -9.32 16.55 -5.86
C ASN A 46 -8.40 15.43 -6.41
N ILE A 47 -7.95 14.49 -5.57
CA ILE A 47 -7.09 13.36 -6.00
C ILE A 47 -7.71 12.59 -7.18
N TRP A 48 -9.04 12.46 -7.22
CA TRP A 48 -9.78 11.74 -8.26
C TRP A 48 -9.56 12.28 -9.68
N GLN A 49 -9.24 13.56 -9.83
CA GLN A 49 -9.03 14.18 -11.14
C GLN A 49 -7.72 13.72 -11.78
N ASP A 50 -6.71 13.41 -10.96
CA ASP A 50 -5.38 13.01 -11.41
C ASP A 50 -5.25 11.50 -11.66
N LEU A 51 -6.26 10.72 -11.28
CA LEU A 51 -6.22 9.26 -11.36
C LEU A 51 -6.68 8.76 -12.73
N PRO A 52 -5.92 7.83 -13.34
CA PRO A 52 -6.31 7.28 -14.62
C PRO A 52 -7.51 6.34 -14.49
N ARG A 53 -8.23 6.18 -15.60
CA ARG A 53 -9.32 5.22 -15.73
C ARG A 53 -8.80 3.80 -15.48
N LEU A 54 -9.62 3.01 -14.78
CA LEU A 54 -9.34 1.59 -14.53
C LEU A 54 -9.68 0.71 -15.73
N SER A 55 -10.57 1.18 -16.62
CA SER A 55 -10.85 0.57 -17.92
C SER A 55 -9.92 1.12 -19.01
N PRO A 56 -9.50 0.30 -20.00
CA PRO A 56 -9.74 -1.14 -20.09
C PRO A 56 -8.98 -1.95 -19.02
N VAL A 57 -9.48 -3.15 -18.71
CA VAL A 57 -8.91 -4.04 -17.69
C VAL A 57 -7.50 -4.48 -18.08
N ARG A 58 -7.35 -5.02 -19.31
CA ARG A 58 -6.07 -5.29 -19.94
C ARG A 58 -5.62 -4.09 -20.77
N ARG A 59 -4.39 -3.64 -20.57
CA ARG A 59 -3.77 -2.50 -21.25
C ARG A 59 -2.73 -2.97 -22.25
N LYS A 60 -2.12 -2.02 -22.97
CA LYS A 60 -1.14 -2.26 -24.05
C LYS A 60 -0.03 -3.22 -23.65
N TYR A 61 0.58 -3.00 -22.47
CA TYR A 61 1.59 -3.90 -21.93
C TYR A 61 0.95 -4.83 -20.89
N MET A 62 1.24 -6.12 -21.00
CA MET A 62 0.82 -7.09 -20.00
C MET A 62 1.55 -6.82 -18.68
N LEU A 63 2.87 -6.79 -18.72
CA LEU A 63 3.72 -6.48 -17.57
C LEU A 63 4.75 -5.42 -17.97
N SER A 64 5.01 -4.48 -17.06
CA SER A 64 6.16 -3.58 -17.14
C SER A 64 7.12 -3.72 -15.98
N TYR A 65 8.41 -3.60 -16.28
CA TYR A 65 9.49 -3.48 -15.32
C TYR A 65 10.51 -2.47 -15.84
N TRP A 66 10.90 -1.52 -15.00
CA TRP A 66 12.02 -0.63 -15.31
C TRP A 66 12.87 -0.37 -14.08
N GLY A 67 14.10 -0.87 -14.06
CA GLY A 67 14.96 -0.77 -12.89
C GLY A 67 16.31 -1.41 -13.06
N GLN A 68 17.31 -0.89 -12.38
CA GLN A 68 18.67 -1.41 -12.40
C GLN A 68 19.05 -1.98 -11.04
N PHE A 69 19.62 -3.19 -11.02
CA PHE A 69 20.19 -3.73 -9.79
C PHE A 69 21.51 -3.01 -9.46
N ILE A 70 21.64 -2.54 -8.23
CA ILE A 70 22.88 -1.94 -7.72
C ILE A 70 23.59 -2.99 -6.88
N PRO A 71 24.77 -3.48 -7.27
CA PRO A 71 25.49 -4.47 -6.48
C PRO A 71 25.99 -3.89 -5.14
N PRO A 72 26.04 -4.68 -4.07
CA PRO A 72 26.64 -4.24 -2.81
C PRO A 72 28.13 -3.90 -3.03
N GLY A 73 28.55 -2.72 -2.56
CA GLY A 73 29.92 -2.21 -2.72
C GLY A 73 30.15 -1.24 -3.88
N SER A 74 29.13 -0.89 -4.65
CA SER A 74 29.22 0.22 -5.63
C SER A 74 29.04 1.58 -4.94
N ASP A 75 29.93 1.94 -4.02
CA ASP A 75 30.06 3.32 -3.54
C ASP A 75 30.80 4.16 -4.60
N ASN A 76 30.19 4.30 -5.76
CA ASN A 76 30.61 5.23 -6.80
C ASN A 76 29.42 5.44 -7.71
N LEU A 77 28.60 6.46 -7.41
CA LEU A 77 27.83 7.27 -8.36
C LEU A 77 27.27 8.49 -7.60
N SER A 78 27.86 9.65 -7.91
CA SER A 78 27.51 11.04 -7.53
C SER A 78 27.70 11.53 -6.09
N ALA A 79 28.97 11.57 -5.63
CA ALA A 79 29.41 12.55 -4.64
C ALA A 79 30.64 13.30 -5.15
N ASN A 80 30.42 14.25 -6.07
CA ASN A 80 31.40 15.30 -6.30
C ASN A 80 31.36 16.22 -5.07
N ASN A 81 32.48 16.27 -4.35
CA ASN A 81 32.82 17.19 -3.25
C ASN A 81 32.04 17.04 -1.93
N ALA A 82 32.66 16.37 -0.95
CA ALA A 82 32.74 16.83 0.43
C ALA A 82 33.78 15.99 1.18
N ASP A 83 34.70 16.67 1.86
CA ASP A 83 35.85 16.13 2.57
C ASP A 83 35.48 15.01 3.56
N ALA A 84 36.08 13.83 3.37
CA ALA A 84 36.05 12.76 4.37
C ALA A 84 37.06 13.09 5.48
N MET A 85 36.55 13.56 6.61
CA MET A 85 37.33 13.80 7.82
C MET A 85 37.81 12.47 8.42
N GLU A 86 39.10 12.17 8.29
CA GLU A 86 39.77 11.06 8.98
C GLU A 86 39.74 11.26 10.51
N VAL A 87 39.03 10.41 11.23
CA VAL A 87 39.08 10.39 12.71
C VAL A 87 40.30 9.57 13.15
N LYS A 88 41.38 10.26 13.53
CA LYS A 88 42.59 9.66 14.12
C LYS A 88 42.43 9.55 15.63
N GLY A 89 42.24 8.33 16.14
CA GLY A 89 42.27 8.02 17.57
C GLY A 89 43.67 7.58 18.03
N TYR A 90 44.19 8.20 19.09
CA TYR A 90 45.48 7.86 19.71
C TYR A 90 45.28 6.94 20.91
N VAL A 91 45.99 5.80 20.97
CA VAL A 91 46.21 5.04 22.21
C VAL A 91 47.66 4.54 22.25
N ASN A 92 48.40 4.96 23.27
CA ASN A 92 49.73 4.48 23.68
C ASN A 92 50.84 4.46 22.61
N ASN A 93 51.08 5.59 21.93
CA ASN A 93 52.29 5.90 21.13
C ASN A 93 52.84 4.78 20.21
N MET A 94 51.97 3.87 19.75
CA MET A 94 52.34 2.76 18.89
C MET A 94 51.23 2.56 17.88
N PHE A 95 51.57 2.68 16.60
CA PHE A 95 50.63 2.52 15.49
C PHE A 95 50.16 1.07 15.44
N ILE A 96 48.94 0.80 15.92
CA ILE A 96 48.32 -0.51 15.81
C ILE A 96 47.12 -0.38 14.85
N HIS A 97 47.31 -0.84 13.61
CA HIS A 97 46.21 -1.11 12.69
C HIS A 97 45.40 -2.32 13.20
N ARG A 98 44.36 -2.08 13.99
CA ARG A 98 43.35 -3.09 14.31
C ARG A 98 42.09 -2.80 13.50
N LYS A 99 41.94 -3.51 12.38
CA LYS A 99 40.63 -3.74 11.77
C LYS A 99 39.82 -4.64 12.74
N PRO A 100 38.56 -4.29 13.09
CA PRO A 100 37.73 -5.20 13.87
C PRO A 100 37.48 -6.49 13.09
N LEU A 101 37.66 -7.64 13.76
CA LEU A 101 37.28 -8.95 13.23
C LEU A 101 35.74 -9.03 13.19
N TYR A 102 35.15 -8.63 12.07
CA TYR A 102 33.99 -9.33 11.54
C TYR A 102 34.18 -9.52 10.03
N VAL A 103 34.39 -10.80 9.69
CA VAL A 103 34.01 -11.48 8.45
C VAL A 103 34.53 -10.88 7.13
N VAL A 104 35.75 -11.32 6.79
CA VAL A 104 36.20 -11.80 5.46
C VAL A 104 35.57 -11.12 4.23
N ASP A 105 36.33 -10.17 3.69
CA ASP A 105 36.33 -9.78 2.27
C ASP A 105 36.74 -10.97 1.39
N THR A 106 35.78 -11.64 0.75
CA THR A 106 36.02 -12.47 -0.45
C THR A 106 34.76 -12.54 -1.33
N SER A 107 34.49 -11.49 -2.13
CA SER A 107 33.87 -11.61 -3.48
C SER A 107 33.59 -10.23 -4.09
N THR A 108 34.62 -9.60 -4.66
CA THR A 108 34.49 -8.54 -5.69
C THR A 108 34.20 -9.10 -7.08
N SER A 109 33.55 -10.26 -7.18
CA SER A 109 33.08 -10.79 -8.46
C SER A 109 31.81 -11.59 -8.27
N VAL A 110 30.99 -11.57 -9.32
CA VAL A 110 29.74 -12.32 -9.48
C VAL A 110 28.58 -11.67 -8.71
N TYR A 111 27.64 -11.11 -9.47
CA TYR A 111 26.22 -11.14 -9.09
C TYR A 111 25.93 -12.44 -8.33
N SER A 112 25.15 -12.43 -7.26
CA SER A 112 24.58 -13.68 -6.78
C SER A 112 23.93 -14.39 -7.98
N HIS A 113 24.14 -15.70 -8.10
CA HIS A 113 23.59 -16.48 -9.22
C HIS A 113 22.08 -16.24 -9.39
N ILE A 114 21.39 -15.85 -8.32
CA ILE A 114 19.97 -15.48 -8.29
C ILE A 114 19.73 -14.16 -9.04
N GLU A 115 20.54 -13.11 -8.83
CA GLU A 115 20.39 -11.87 -9.59
C GLU A 115 20.58 -12.08 -11.09
N GLN A 116 21.62 -12.82 -11.47
CA GLN A 116 21.85 -13.16 -12.87
C GLN A 116 20.67 -13.93 -13.46
N ALA A 117 20.14 -14.90 -12.73
CA ALA A 117 18.98 -15.68 -13.14
C ALA A 117 17.72 -14.81 -13.31
N ILE A 118 17.51 -13.84 -12.43
CA ILE A 118 16.40 -12.87 -12.55
C ILE A 118 16.61 -12.01 -13.80
N ILE A 119 17.78 -11.41 -13.98
CA ILE A 119 18.09 -10.54 -15.13
C ILE A 119 17.96 -11.31 -16.45
N SER A 120 18.46 -12.55 -16.53
CA SER A 120 18.33 -13.39 -17.72
C SER A 120 16.87 -13.75 -18.01
N SER A 121 16.09 -14.07 -16.97
CA SER A 121 14.67 -14.38 -17.11
C SER A 121 13.89 -13.16 -17.61
N LEU A 122 14.15 -11.99 -17.05
CA LEU A 122 13.54 -10.72 -17.45
C LEU A 122 13.85 -10.36 -18.91
N LYS A 123 15.10 -10.54 -19.34
CA LYS A 123 15.48 -10.35 -20.76
C LYS A 123 14.79 -11.36 -21.68
N SER A 124 14.56 -12.59 -21.22
CA SER A 124 13.84 -13.59 -22.01
C SER A 124 12.38 -13.19 -22.29
N PHE A 125 11.72 -12.49 -21.36
CA PHE A 125 10.32 -12.04 -21.55
C PHE A 125 10.19 -11.04 -22.70
N GLN A 126 11.19 -10.19 -22.90
CA GLN A 126 11.21 -9.22 -24.00
C GLN A 126 11.26 -9.92 -25.38
N SER A 127 11.88 -11.10 -25.46
CA SER A 127 11.96 -11.88 -26.70
C SER A 127 10.70 -12.69 -27.02
N SER A 128 9.76 -12.80 -26.08
CA SER A 128 8.53 -13.58 -26.27
C SER A 128 7.52 -12.83 -27.14
N LEU A 129 7.08 -13.48 -28.23
CA LEU A 129 6.19 -12.91 -29.25
C LEU A 129 4.71 -12.86 -28.83
N VAL A 130 4.32 -13.51 -27.73
CA VAL A 130 2.91 -13.78 -27.40
C VAL A 130 2.21 -12.59 -26.74
N SER A 131 2.94 -11.80 -25.95
CA SER A 131 2.35 -10.66 -25.25
C SER A 131 3.36 -9.53 -25.09
N ASN A 132 2.86 -8.30 -25.23
CA ASN A 132 3.69 -7.10 -25.15
C ASN A 132 4.20 -6.90 -23.71
N TYR A 133 5.46 -7.25 -23.49
CA TYR A 133 6.19 -7.00 -22.26
C TYR A 133 7.11 -5.79 -22.41
N PHE A 134 7.12 -4.90 -21.43
CA PHE A 134 8.09 -3.80 -21.36
C PHE A 134 9.05 -4.09 -20.21
N VAL A 135 10.26 -4.54 -20.52
CA VAL A 135 11.26 -4.87 -19.51
C VAL A 135 12.55 -4.18 -19.86
N ASP A 136 12.98 -3.27 -19.00
CA ASP A 136 14.28 -2.63 -19.10
C ASP A 136 15.00 -2.74 -17.76
N VAL A 137 16.13 -3.45 -17.78
CA VAL A 137 16.96 -3.74 -16.60
C VAL A 137 18.10 -2.73 -16.45
N SER A 138 18.17 -1.76 -17.36
CA SER A 138 19.18 -0.71 -17.38
C SER A 138 18.50 0.65 -17.31
N CYS A 139 19.07 1.60 -16.56
CA CYS A 139 18.51 2.95 -16.53
C CYS A 139 18.94 3.83 -17.73
N GLY A 140 19.81 3.33 -18.60
CA GLY A 140 20.27 4.02 -19.81
C GLY A 140 20.67 5.47 -19.57
N GLU A 141 20.21 6.37 -20.45
CA GLU A 141 20.45 7.82 -20.36
C GLU A 141 19.67 8.52 -19.24
N HIS A 142 18.60 7.89 -18.73
CA HIS A 142 17.76 8.49 -17.69
C HIS A 142 18.40 8.41 -16.30
N GLY A 143 19.40 7.55 -16.14
CA GLY A 143 20.12 7.37 -14.89
C GLY A 143 19.27 6.78 -13.75
N VAL A 144 19.94 6.50 -12.64
CA VAL A 144 19.30 6.01 -11.41
C VAL A 144 18.80 7.20 -10.59
N ALA A 145 17.51 7.18 -10.24
CA ALA A 145 16.89 8.22 -9.42
C ALA A 145 16.85 7.88 -7.93
N VAL A 146 16.48 6.65 -7.59
CA VAL A 146 16.39 6.18 -6.19
C VAL A 146 16.87 4.75 -6.13
N GLY A 147 17.85 4.47 -5.28
CA GLY A 147 18.35 3.12 -5.04
C GLY A 147 19.52 3.12 -4.07
N GLY A 148 19.83 1.96 -3.52
CA GLY A 148 20.99 1.74 -2.67
C GLY A 148 21.71 0.43 -3.02
N PRO A 149 22.90 0.20 -2.44
CA PRO A 149 23.64 -1.05 -2.66
C PRO A 149 22.82 -2.27 -2.23
N GLY A 150 22.74 -3.27 -3.10
CA GLY A 150 21.96 -4.50 -2.91
C GLY A 150 20.46 -4.36 -3.18
N ASP A 151 20.01 -3.27 -3.80
CA ASP A 151 18.61 -2.99 -4.10
C ASP A 151 18.35 -2.82 -5.62
N TRP A 152 17.07 -2.94 -6.00
CA TRP A 152 16.59 -2.71 -7.37
C TRP A 152 16.16 -1.24 -7.54
N ALA A 153 17.09 -0.45 -8.04
CA ALA A 153 16.93 0.99 -8.18
C ALA A 153 15.88 1.39 -9.22
N LEU A 154 15.25 2.52 -8.98
CA LEU A 154 14.30 3.19 -9.88
C LEU A 154 15.04 4.06 -10.90
N CYS A 155 14.67 3.91 -12.17
CA CYS A 155 15.21 4.68 -13.27
C CYS A 155 14.39 5.95 -13.56
N GLY A 156 15.05 7.03 -13.94
CA GLY A 156 14.42 8.25 -14.47
C GLY A 156 13.49 9.00 -13.49
N THR A 157 12.65 9.89 -14.00
CA THR A 157 11.69 10.67 -13.20
C THR A 157 10.31 9.99 -13.14
N GLU A 158 9.49 10.38 -12.17
CA GLU A 158 8.11 9.85 -12.02
C GLU A 158 7.29 10.08 -13.31
N ALA A 159 7.46 11.23 -13.97
CA ALA A 159 6.73 11.56 -15.20
C ALA A 159 7.02 10.58 -16.34
N VAL A 160 8.29 10.20 -16.56
CA VAL A 160 8.66 9.24 -17.60
C VAL A 160 8.17 7.83 -17.25
N ARG A 161 8.27 7.45 -15.97
CA ARG A 161 7.74 6.16 -15.49
C ARG A 161 6.23 6.05 -15.66
N LYS A 162 5.50 7.13 -15.36
CA LYS A 162 4.04 7.24 -15.49
C LYS A 162 3.57 6.86 -16.89
N GLU A 163 4.25 7.31 -17.94
CA GLU A 163 3.87 7.00 -19.34
C GLU A 163 3.85 5.50 -19.65
N LYS A 164 4.72 4.72 -19.00
CA LYS A 164 4.77 3.26 -19.16
C LYS A 164 3.78 2.56 -18.23
N ILE A 165 3.71 2.96 -16.97
CA ILE A 165 2.85 2.32 -15.96
C ILE A 165 1.36 2.48 -16.32
N ILE A 166 0.95 3.65 -16.82
CA ILE A 166 -0.44 3.89 -17.21
C ILE A 166 -0.89 2.97 -18.36
N GLN A 167 0.03 2.52 -19.21
CA GLN A 167 -0.22 1.60 -20.32
C GLN A 167 -0.03 0.12 -19.92
N SER A 168 0.30 -0.15 -18.66
CA SER A 168 0.60 -1.50 -18.16
C SER A 168 -0.55 -2.06 -17.31
N THR A 169 -0.82 -3.35 -17.50
CA THR A 169 -1.82 -4.08 -16.69
C THR A 169 -1.24 -4.46 -15.34
N PHE A 170 -0.05 -5.06 -15.37
CA PHE A 170 0.75 -5.44 -14.22
C PHE A 170 2.06 -4.65 -14.19
N THR A 171 2.55 -4.34 -13.00
CA THR A 171 3.88 -3.75 -12.78
C THR A 171 4.70 -4.69 -11.91
N LEU A 172 5.84 -5.15 -12.41
CA LEU A 172 6.74 -6.00 -11.64
C LEU A 172 7.50 -5.15 -10.62
N ILE A 173 7.56 -5.65 -9.39
CA ILE A 173 8.28 -5.06 -8.28
C ILE A 173 9.12 -6.17 -7.68
N ILE A 174 10.44 -5.98 -7.63
CA ILE A 174 11.36 -7.00 -7.11
C ILE A 174 11.76 -6.58 -5.71
N SER A 175 11.57 -7.48 -4.75
CA SER A 175 11.99 -7.29 -3.37
C SER A 175 13.53 -7.26 -3.28
N PRO A 176 14.12 -6.48 -2.37
CA PRO A 176 15.57 -6.52 -2.14
C PRO A 176 16.00 -7.95 -1.77
N LEU A 177 17.14 -8.38 -2.32
CA LEU A 177 17.69 -9.73 -2.10
C LEU A 177 18.60 -9.78 -0.87
N ASN A 178 19.04 -8.60 -0.42
CA ASN A 178 19.88 -8.47 0.74
C ASN A 178 19.02 -8.57 2.02
N ASN A 179 19.26 -9.61 2.83
CA ASN A 179 18.61 -9.78 4.14
C ASN A 179 18.84 -8.59 5.10
N ALA A 180 19.84 -7.74 4.84
CA ALA A 180 20.06 -6.52 5.60
C ALA A 180 19.01 -5.43 5.32
N LEU A 181 18.26 -5.52 4.22
CA LEU A 181 17.23 -4.57 3.81
C LEU A 181 15.86 -5.19 4.02
N TYR A 182 15.03 -4.58 4.88
CA TYR A 182 13.65 -5.04 5.08
C TYR A 182 12.70 -4.38 4.07
N SER A 183 12.86 -3.08 3.86
CA SER A 183 12.12 -2.32 2.87
C SER A 183 12.99 -1.17 2.39
N THR A 184 12.84 -0.77 1.13
CA THR A 184 13.59 0.33 0.54
C THR A 184 12.67 1.38 -0.05
N LEU A 185 13.18 2.59 -0.18
CA LEU A 185 12.41 3.68 -0.80
C LEU A 185 12.07 3.37 -2.26
N ALA A 186 12.96 2.67 -2.98
CA ALA A 186 12.72 2.26 -4.36
C ALA A 186 11.59 1.24 -4.45
N PHE A 187 11.57 0.24 -3.57
CA PHE A 187 10.49 -0.74 -3.49
C PHE A 187 9.15 -0.07 -3.19
N GLN A 188 9.07 0.76 -2.14
CA GLN A 188 7.81 1.41 -1.77
C GLN A 188 7.31 2.40 -2.82
N SER A 189 8.21 3.14 -3.48
CA SER A 189 7.83 4.05 -4.56
C SER A 189 7.25 3.31 -5.77
N ARG A 190 7.74 2.11 -6.11
CA ARG A 190 7.15 1.28 -7.17
C ARG A 190 5.73 0.84 -6.83
N VAL A 191 5.49 0.43 -5.58
CA VAL A 191 4.15 0.02 -5.10
C VAL A 191 3.21 1.22 -5.18
N TYR A 192 3.64 2.37 -4.67
CA TYR A 192 2.88 3.63 -4.72
C TYR A 192 2.54 4.02 -6.17
N GLU A 193 3.53 4.06 -7.07
CA GLU A 193 3.34 4.44 -8.48
C GLU A 193 2.44 3.46 -9.24
N ALA A 194 2.56 2.15 -8.98
CA ALA A 194 1.71 1.13 -9.59
C ALA A 194 0.23 1.37 -9.23
N LEU A 195 -0.07 1.52 -7.94
CA LEU A 195 -1.42 1.75 -7.45
C LEU A 195 -1.99 3.09 -7.89
N LYS A 196 -1.19 4.18 -7.82
CA LYS A 196 -1.57 5.52 -8.31
C LYS A 196 -2.07 5.43 -9.75
N HIS A 197 -1.32 4.75 -10.63
CA HIS A 197 -1.67 4.63 -12.04
C HIS A 197 -2.60 3.46 -12.38
N GLY A 198 -3.14 2.75 -11.36
CA GLY A 198 -4.09 1.65 -11.53
C GLY A 198 -3.51 0.43 -12.23
N SER A 199 -2.20 0.20 -12.12
CA SER A 199 -1.54 -1.06 -12.52
C SER A 199 -1.48 -1.99 -11.31
N VAL A 200 -1.66 -3.30 -11.53
CA VAL A 200 -1.61 -4.28 -10.43
C VAL A 200 -0.14 -4.57 -10.08
N PRO A 201 0.31 -4.33 -8.84
CA PRO A 201 1.65 -4.66 -8.41
C PRO A 201 1.84 -6.18 -8.33
N VAL A 202 2.88 -6.67 -9.01
CA VAL A 202 3.35 -8.06 -8.94
C VAL A 202 4.67 -8.06 -8.20
N ILE A 203 4.66 -8.55 -6.97
CA ILE A 203 5.79 -8.52 -6.05
C ILE A 203 6.54 -9.85 -6.14
N LEU A 204 7.81 -9.77 -6.50
CA LEU A 204 8.71 -10.91 -6.59
C LEU A 204 9.58 -10.96 -5.33
N GLY A 205 9.30 -11.93 -4.45
CA GLY A 205 9.99 -12.15 -3.18
C GLY A 205 9.12 -11.93 -1.95
N SER A 206 9.58 -12.47 -0.83
CA SER A 206 8.87 -12.49 0.46
C SER A 206 9.48 -11.59 1.53
N LEU A 207 10.63 -10.96 1.24
CA LEU A 207 11.40 -10.19 2.23
C LEU A 207 10.91 -8.74 2.36
N GLY A 208 10.22 -8.22 1.36
CA GLY A 208 9.69 -6.86 1.34
C GLY A 208 8.29 -6.77 1.92
N GLN A 209 8.14 -6.12 3.06
CA GLN A 209 6.83 -5.81 3.62
C GLN A 209 6.16 -4.68 2.83
N LEU A 210 4.84 -4.75 2.71
CA LEU A 210 4.03 -3.72 2.08
C LEU A 210 3.54 -2.70 3.11
N PRO A 211 3.20 -1.47 2.68
CA PRO A 211 2.81 -0.44 3.62
C PRO A 211 1.52 -0.82 4.35
N PHE A 212 1.44 -0.50 5.64
CA PHE A 212 0.27 -0.77 6.49
C PHE A 212 -0.23 -2.23 6.44
N SER A 213 0.70 -3.18 6.30
CA SER A 213 0.39 -4.61 6.13
C SER A 213 -0.38 -5.27 7.29
N GLU A 214 -0.46 -4.61 8.44
CA GLU A 214 -1.22 -5.11 9.60
C GLU A 214 -2.73 -4.96 9.41
N VAL A 215 -3.15 -3.88 8.73
CA VAL A 215 -4.56 -3.57 8.48
C VAL A 215 -4.96 -3.84 7.03
N LEU A 216 -4.04 -3.66 6.08
CA LEU A 216 -4.30 -3.84 4.65
C LEU A 216 -4.02 -5.28 4.20
N ARG A 217 -5.04 -5.91 3.63
CA ARG A 217 -5.00 -7.23 3.01
C ARG A 217 -4.51 -7.13 1.57
N TRP A 218 -3.18 -7.20 1.43
CA TRP A 218 -2.50 -7.06 0.14
C TRP A 218 -2.80 -8.17 -0.86
N ASP A 219 -3.30 -9.32 -0.41
CA ASP A 219 -3.83 -10.39 -1.25
C ASP A 219 -4.99 -9.94 -2.15
N LEU A 220 -5.69 -8.85 -1.79
CA LEU A 220 -6.80 -8.30 -2.55
C LEU A 220 -6.38 -7.26 -3.59
N ALA A 221 -5.15 -6.74 -3.53
CA ALA A 221 -4.69 -5.61 -4.36
C ALA A 221 -3.35 -5.87 -5.07
N ALA A 222 -2.61 -6.89 -4.66
CA ALA A 222 -1.28 -7.22 -5.16
C ALA A 222 -1.14 -8.73 -5.36
N ILE A 223 -0.25 -9.12 -6.27
CA ILE A 223 0.11 -10.52 -6.50
C ILE A 223 1.51 -10.72 -5.94
N VAL A 224 1.67 -11.61 -4.97
CA VAL A 224 2.98 -11.94 -4.38
C VAL A 224 3.44 -13.29 -4.91
N LEU A 225 4.66 -13.35 -5.46
CA LEU A 225 5.28 -14.55 -6.00
C LEU A 225 6.66 -14.76 -5.38
N PRO A 226 7.05 -16.00 -5.03
CA PRO A 226 8.42 -16.32 -4.64
C PRO A 226 9.42 -16.00 -5.75
N MET A 227 10.63 -15.52 -5.39
CA MET A 227 11.69 -15.19 -6.35
C MET A 227 12.02 -16.31 -7.36
N PRO A 228 12.08 -17.60 -6.95
CA PRO A 228 12.39 -18.67 -7.90
C PRO A 228 11.37 -18.85 -9.03
N ARG A 229 10.13 -18.37 -8.85
CA ARG A 229 9.06 -18.48 -9.85
C ARG A 229 9.12 -17.37 -10.91
N VAL A 230 10.22 -16.62 -10.99
CA VAL A 230 10.39 -15.55 -11.97
C VAL A 230 10.08 -16.02 -13.39
N THR A 231 10.58 -17.19 -13.79
CA THR A 231 10.41 -17.76 -15.14
C THR A 231 8.96 -18.07 -15.50
N GLU A 232 8.09 -18.28 -14.51
CA GLU A 232 6.68 -18.63 -14.70
C GLU A 232 5.77 -17.39 -14.80
N ILE A 233 6.29 -16.20 -14.47
CA ILE A 233 5.49 -14.96 -14.45
C ILE A 233 4.67 -14.76 -15.73
N PRO A 234 5.21 -14.93 -16.95
CA PRO A 234 4.43 -14.75 -18.18
C PRO A 234 3.19 -15.63 -18.24
N PHE A 235 3.35 -16.93 -17.96
CA PHE A 235 2.27 -17.92 -17.98
C PHE A 235 1.28 -17.66 -16.85
N TYR A 236 1.78 -17.39 -15.64
CA TYR A 236 0.97 -17.13 -14.46
C TYR A 236 0.07 -15.91 -14.65
N LEU A 237 0.61 -14.78 -15.13
CA LEU A 237 -0.17 -13.56 -15.34
C LEU A 237 -1.19 -13.69 -16.48
N GLN A 238 -0.90 -14.48 -17.51
CA GLN A 238 -1.87 -14.73 -18.59
C GLN A 238 -3.09 -15.53 -18.11
N SER A 239 -2.94 -16.36 -17.08
CA SER A 239 -4.01 -17.21 -16.53
C SER A 239 -5.11 -16.45 -15.78
N PHE A 240 -4.88 -15.20 -15.37
CA PHE A 240 -5.87 -14.42 -14.63
C PHE A 240 -7.05 -14.02 -15.54
N PRO A 241 -8.30 -14.32 -15.15
CA PRO A 241 -9.47 -13.83 -15.86
C PRO A 241 -9.63 -12.31 -15.65
N ASP A 242 -10.30 -11.65 -16.59
CA ASP A 242 -10.47 -10.20 -16.57
C ASP A 242 -11.24 -9.70 -15.34
N GLU A 243 -12.18 -10.50 -14.82
CA GLU A 243 -12.92 -10.21 -13.59
C GLU A 243 -12.00 -10.07 -12.38
N GLN A 244 -11.04 -10.98 -12.22
CA GLN A 244 -10.07 -10.94 -11.12
C GLN A 244 -9.10 -9.76 -11.29
N ILE A 245 -8.66 -9.49 -12.51
CA ILE A 245 -7.79 -8.33 -12.79
C ILE A 245 -8.56 -7.03 -12.46
N ALA A 246 -9.83 -6.93 -12.84
CA ALA A 246 -10.68 -5.79 -12.50
C ALA A 246 -10.84 -5.64 -10.99
N ALA A 247 -11.08 -6.74 -10.25
CA ALA A 247 -11.19 -6.74 -8.80
C ALA A 247 -9.89 -6.25 -8.12
N LEU A 248 -8.73 -6.78 -8.50
CA LEU A 248 -7.41 -6.36 -8.00
C LEU A 248 -7.16 -4.87 -8.25
N ARG A 249 -7.51 -4.37 -9.44
CA ARG A 249 -7.33 -2.95 -9.80
C ARG A 249 -8.26 -2.02 -9.04
N LEU A 250 -9.52 -2.43 -8.85
CA LEU A 250 -10.49 -1.69 -8.05
C LEU A 250 -10.05 -1.62 -6.59
N GLN A 251 -9.59 -2.73 -6.02
CA GLN A 251 -9.10 -2.73 -4.64
C GLN A 251 -7.82 -1.91 -4.50
N GLY A 252 -6.87 -2.04 -5.43
CA GLY A 252 -5.66 -1.23 -5.44
C GLY A 252 -5.95 0.28 -5.54
N ARG A 253 -7.00 0.66 -6.27
CA ARG A 253 -7.50 2.04 -6.34
C ARG A 253 -8.03 2.51 -4.99
N VAL A 254 -8.84 1.70 -4.31
CA VAL A 254 -9.35 1.99 -2.96
C VAL A 254 -8.20 2.14 -1.98
N PHE A 255 -7.24 1.21 -2.00
CA PHE A 255 -6.06 1.28 -1.13
C PHE A 255 -5.27 2.56 -1.33
N PHE A 256 -5.02 2.92 -2.59
CA PHE A 256 -4.35 4.17 -2.91
C PHE A 256 -5.11 5.38 -2.37
N GLN A 257 -6.40 5.49 -2.67
CA GLN A 257 -7.19 6.68 -2.37
C GLN A 257 -7.37 6.90 -0.88
N ASN A 258 -7.69 5.83 -0.15
CA ASN A 258 -8.03 5.93 1.26
C ASN A 258 -6.80 5.99 2.17
N TYR A 259 -5.70 5.32 1.79
CA TYR A 259 -4.56 5.11 2.71
C TYR A 259 -3.24 5.71 2.28
N LEU A 260 -2.99 5.86 0.97
CA LEU A 260 -1.67 6.19 0.44
C LEU A 260 -1.61 7.54 -0.30
N SER A 261 -2.76 8.12 -0.63
CA SER A 261 -2.88 9.18 -1.64
C SER A 261 -2.24 10.51 -1.23
N SER A 262 -2.36 10.87 0.05
CA SER A 262 -1.91 12.14 0.62
C SER A 262 -1.25 11.92 1.97
N LEU A 263 -0.54 12.94 2.46
CA LEU A 263 0.02 12.91 3.82
C LEU A 263 -1.08 12.75 4.88
N GLN A 264 -2.22 13.42 4.72
CA GLN A 264 -3.35 13.29 5.64
C GLN A 264 -3.86 11.84 5.70
N SER A 265 -4.07 11.20 4.54
CA SER A 265 -4.50 9.80 4.48
C SER A 265 -3.51 8.84 5.13
N ILE A 266 -2.20 9.07 4.92
CA ILE A 266 -1.13 8.26 5.52
C ILE A 266 -1.15 8.43 7.05
N PHE A 267 -1.34 9.65 7.54
CA PHE A 267 -1.41 9.93 8.98
C PHE A 267 -2.66 9.34 9.63
N ASP A 268 -3.82 9.49 8.98
CA ASP A 268 -5.08 8.90 9.46
C ASP A 268 -5.00 7.38 9.51
N THR A 269 -4.36 6.75 8.51
CA THR A 269 -4.09 5.31 8.48
C THR A 269 -3.14 4.88 9.58
N LEU A 270 -2.05 5.61 9.79
CA LEU A 270 -1.11 5.33 10.86
C LEU A 270 -1.79 5.42 12.23
N LEU A 271 -2.62 6.44 12.44
CA LEU A 271 -3.39 6.59 13.68
C LEU A 271 -4.42 5.46 13.84
N ALA A 272 -5.07 5.06 12.74
CA ALA A 272 -6.03 3.95 12.74
C ALA A 272 -5.36 2.60 13.02
N GLU A 273 -4.15 2.36 12.52
CA GLU A 273 -3.36 1.16 12.85
C GLU A 273 -3.01 1.14 14.34
N VAL A 274 -2.53 2.25 14.89
CA VAL A 274 -2.25 2.37 16.33
C VAL A 274 -3.51 2.17 17.18
N ARG A 275 -4.65 2.76 16.78
CA ARG A 275 -5.95 2.53 17.44
C ARG A 275 -6.36 1.06 17.40
N THR A 276 -6.17 0.40 16.26
CA THR A 276 -6.49 -1.02 16.09
C THR A 276 -5.65 -1.90 17.01
N ARG A 277 -4.35 -1.59 17.16
CA ARG A 277 -3.46 -2.27 18.12
C ARG A 277 -3.93 -2.10 19.56
N LEU A 278 -4.45 -0.92 19.91
CA LEU A 278 -5.00 -0.62 21.23
C LEU A 278 -6.47 -1.05 21.41
N GLN A 279 -7.08 -1.65 20.39
CA GLN A 279 -8.50 -2.02 20.36
C GLN A 279 -9.45 -0.83 20.64
N ILE A 280 -9.04 0.37 20.24
CA ILE A 280 -9.86 1.59 20.36
C ILE A 280 -10.67 1.73 19.08
N PRO A 281 -12.02 1.83 19.16
CA PRO A 281 -12.86 2.02 18.00
C PRO A 281 -12.57 3.33 17.25
N ALA A 282 -12.87 3.33 15.95
CA ALA A 282 -12.93 4.54 15.15
C ALA A 282 -13.96 5.53 15.72
N HIS A 283 -13.85 6.80 15.30
CA HIS A 283 -14.77 7.82 15.80
C HIS A 283 -16.14 7.60 15.13
N PRO A 284 -17.26 7.65 15.86
CA PRO A 284 -18.57 7.58 15.23
C PRO A 284 -18.73 8.75 14.27
N ILE A 285 -19.33 8.48 13.12
CA ILE A 285 -19.69 9.52 12.17
C ILE A 285 -20.70 10.48 12.82
N ARG A 286 -20.66 11.76 12.42
CA ARG A 286 -21.65 12.73 12.88
C ARG A 286 -22.95 12.56 12.10
N ASP A 287 -24.07 12.58 12.81
CA ASP A 287 -25.39 12.59 12.19
C ASP A 287 -25.57 13.90 11.42
N GLU A 288 -25.86 13.79 10.13
CA GLU A 288 -26.19 14.92 9.27
C GLU A 288 -27.68 14.89 8.95
N PRO A 289 -28.42 16.01 9.13
CA PRO A 289 -29.85 16.03 8.85
C PRO A 289 -30.10 15.77 7.37
N SER A 290 -31.05 14.88 7.07
CA SER A 290 -31.47 14.64 5.70
C SER A 290 -32.01 15.92 5.06
N ILE A 291 -31.61 16.19 3.83
CA ILE A 291 -32.19 17.28 3.05
C ILE A 291 -33.67 16.93 2.78
N SER A 292 -34.59 17.78 3.23
CA SER A 292 -36.01 17.60 2.92
C SER A 292 -36.23 17.69 1.42
N VAL A 293 -36.70 16.60 0.81
CA VAL A 293 -37.15 16.58 -0.60
C VAL A 293 -38.49 17.32 -0.75
N PHE A 294 -39.20 17.53 0.36
CA PHE A 294 -40.47 18.24 0.40
C PHE A 294 -40.28 19.75 0.57
N PRO A 295 -41.08 20.58 -0.14
CA PRO A 295 -41.11 22.01 0.10
C PRO A 295 -41.59 22.31 1.53
N ALA A 296 -41.23 23.48 2.06
CA ALA A 296 -41.60 23.87 3.43
C ALA A 296 -43.11 23.93 3.69
N SER A 297 -43.94 23.99 2.63
CA SER A 297 -45.40 23.98 2.69
C SER A 297 -46.01 22.57 2.66
N PHE A 298 -45.21 21.52 2.47
CA PHE A 298 -45.73 20.18 2.40
C PHE A 298 -46.19 19.70 3.77
N ILE A 299 -47.47 19.39 3.86
CA ILE A 299 -48.08 18.77 5.03
C ILE A 299 -48.36 17.32 4.64
N PRO A 300 -47.78 16.32 5.33
CA PRO A 300 -48.06 14.93 5.03
C PRO A 300 -49.56 14.67 5.21
N LEU A 301 -50.18 14.05 4.22
CA LEU A 301 -51.58 13.66 4.29
C LEU A 301 -51.74 12.63 5.41
N LYS A 302 -52.34 13.06 6.53
CA LYS A 302 -52.73 12.15 7.60
C LYS A 302 -54.12 11.61 7.27
N TYR A 303 -54.30 10.30 7.41
CA TYR A 303 -55.61 9.70 7.32
C TYR A 303 -56.53 10.31 8.41
N GLN A 304 -57.65 10.90 7.99
CA GLN A 304 -58.69 11.45 8.86
C GLN A 304 -59.96 10.58 8.77
N GLY A 305 -59.80 9.25 8.84
CA GLY A 305 -60.95 8.36 8.92
C GLY A 305 -61.47 8.20 10.34
N PRO A 306 -62.62 7.52 10.53
CA PRO A 306 -63.10 7.15 11.85
C PRO A 306 -62.03 6.35 12.59
N ASP A 307 -61.95 6.53 13.91
CA ASP A 307 -61.06 5.74 14.76
C ASP A 307 -61.29 4.25 14.47
N MET A 308 -60.22 3.49 14.22
CA MET A 308 -60.31 2.07 13.95
C MET A 308 -61.06 1.39 15.10
N GLU A 309 -62.16 0.69 14.79
CA GLU A 309 -62.88 -0.10 15.79
C GLU A 309 -61.92 -1.12 16.40
N PRO A 310 -61.81 -1.18 17.74
CA PRO A 310 -60.73 -1.91 18.43
C PRO A 310 -60.81 -3.44 18.32
N GLU A 311 -61.82 -3.99 17.64
CA GLU A 311 -62.15 -5.42 17.64
C GLU A 311 -61.95 -6.14 16.29
N SER A 312 -61.36 -5.49 15.28
CA SER A 312 -60.96 -6.21 14.06
C SER A 312 -59.56 -6.83 14.22
N ASP A 313 -59.36 -8.05 13.69
CA ASP A 313 -58.08 -8.76 13.63
C ASP A 313 -56.97 -8.00 12.83
N GLU A 314 -57.27 -6.78 12.37
CA GLU A 314 -56.38 -5.87 11.64
C GLU A 314 -55.74 -4.80 12.55
N LEU A 315 -55.88 -4.92 13.88
CA LEU A 315 -55.31 -3.97 14.84
C LEU A 315 -53.77 -4.06 14.86
N LEU A 316 -53.11 -3.16 14.11
CA LEU A 316 -51.66 -2.99 14.05
C LEU A 316 -51.09 -2.35 15.34
N GLY A 317 -51.40 -2.92 16.50
CA GLY A 317 -50.86 -2.50 17.80
C GLY A 317 -51.02 -1.01 18.13
N PRO A 318 -50.51 -0.57 19.29
CA PRO A 318 -50.40 0.85 19.60
C PRO A 318 -49.30 1.50 18.76
N VAL A 319 -49.46 2.79 18.44
CA VAL A 319 -48.41 3.60 17.79
C VAL A 319 -47.14 3.51 18.63
N GLU A 320 -46.06 2.99 18.04
CA GLU A 320 -44.78 2.91 18.72
C GLU A 320 -44.23 4.32 19.00
N SER A 321 -43.65 4.51 20.19
CA SER A 321 -42.92 5.74 20.50
C SER A 321 -41.72 5.86 19.56
N PRO A 322 -41.37 7.08 19.10
CA PRO A 322 -40.21 7.27 18.24
C PRO A 322 -38.95 6.71 18.90
N PHE A 323 -38.28 5.79 18.21
CA PHE A 323 -37.04 5.18 18.66
C PHE A 323 -35.87 5.90 17.97
N PRO A 324 -34.84 6.34 18.70
CA PRO A 324 -33.66 6.92 18.06
C PRO A 324 -32.89 5.83 17.31
N SER A 325 -32.45 6.12 16.10
CA SER A 325 -31.57 5.23 15.33
C SER A 325 -30.27 4.95 16.11
N GLU A 326 -29.69 3.77 15.92
CA GLU A 326 -28.37 3.46 16.46
C GLU A 326 -27.34 4.47 15.93
N THR A 327 -26.45 4.98 16.80
CA THR A 327 -25.37 5.90 16.37
C THR A 327 -24.17 5.14 15.80
N TYR A 328 -23.82 4.00 16.40
CA TYR A 328 -22.80 3.09 15.87
C TYR A 328 -22.92 1.69 16.51
N ARG A 329 -22.31 0.70 15.85
CA ARG A 329 -22.26 -0.70 16.32
C ARG A 329 -20.87 -1.05 16.89
N TYR A 330 -20.85 -2.00 17.84
CA TYR A 330 -19.65 -2.71 18.34
C TYR A 330 -18.67 -1.93 19.25
N ASN A 331 -19.16 -1.31 20.32
CA ASN A 331 -18.33 -0.57 21.30
C ASN A 331 -17.25 -1.44 21.98
N PHE A 332 -17.49 -2.74 22.15
CA PHE A 332 -16.64 -3.66 22.92
C PHE A 332 -16.18 -4.92 22.14
N SER A 333 -16.66 -5.10 20.90
CA SER A 333 -16.33 -6.24 20.03
C SER A 333 -15.56 -5.80 18.79
N HIS A 334 -14.61 -4.87 19.00
CA HIS A 334 -13.79 -4.24 17.97
C HIS A 334 -12.94 -5.23 17.16
N THR A 335 -12.61 -6.40 17.72
CA THR A 335 -11.82 -7.44 17.02
C THR A 335 -12.46 -7.92 15.71
N MET A 336 -13.76 -7.71 15.53
CA MET A 336 -14.49 -8.04 14.29
C MET A 336 -14.36 -6.96 13.19
N GLN A 337 -13.80 -5.79 13.48
CA GLN A 337 -13.74 -4.64 12.56
C GLN A 337 -12.46 -4.53 11.72
N ILE A 338 -11.48 -5.44 11.86
CA ILE A 338 -10.26 -5.41 11.01
C ILE A 338 -10.60 -5.51 9.51
N ASN A 339 -11.72 -6.13 9.16
CA ASN A 339 -12.17 -6.20 7.77
C ASN A 339 -12.62 -4.84 7.21
N ALA A 340 -12.94 -3.84 8.05
CA ALA A 340 -13.42 -2.53 7.61
C ALA A 340 -12.39 -1.81 6.72
N PHE A 341 -11.09 -1.98 6.98
CA PHE A 341 -10.01 -1.43 6.15
C PHE A 341 -9.95 -2.02 4.74
N ASN A 342 -10.59 -3.16 4.51
CA ASN A 342 -10.49 -3.91 3.25
C ASN A 342 -11.79 -3.89 2.44
N VAL A 343 -12.87 -3.36 3.02
CA VAL A 343 -14.15 -3.15 2.34
C VAL A 343 -14.19 -1.72 1.77
N ARG A 344 -14.98 -1.50 0.74
CA ARG A 344 -15.18 -0.17 0.17
C ARG A 344 -15.92 0.71 1.17
N GLY A 345 -15.48 1.95 1.34
CA GLY A 345 -16.12 2.91 2.24
C GLY A 345 -15.09 3.78 2.94
N ASP A 346 -15.51 4.42 4.02
CA ASP A 346 -14.65 5.16 4.93
C ASP A 346 -14.32 4.27 6.15
N PRO A 347 -13.05 3.82 6.28
CA PRO A 347 -12.61 2.93 7.36
C PRO A 347 -12.26 3.69 8.65
N PHE A 348 -12.21 5.03 8.62
CA PHE A 348 -11.75 5.86 9.73
C PHE A 348 -12.87 6.27 10.68
N HIS A 349 -14.12 6.07 10.25
CA HIS A 349 -15.32 6.36 11.01
C HIS A 349 -16.17 5.12 11.20
N LEU A 350 -16.90 5.08 12.31
CA LEU A 350 -17.91 4.07 12.54
C LEU A 350 -19.25 4.56 12.03
N TYR A 351 -19.84 3.73 11.17
CA TYR A 351 -21.21 3.91 10.68
C TYR A 351 -22.12 2.94 11.44
N PRO A 352 -23.37 3.34 11.71
CA PRO A 352 -24.34 2.42 12.29
C PRO A 352 -24.67 1.27 11.33
N HIS A 353 -24.74 1.56 10.03
CA HIS A 353 -25.00 0.59 8.98
C HIS A 353 -24.13 0.84 7.76
N THR A 354 -23.64 -0.24 7.18
CA THR A 354 -22.96 -0.23 5.88
C THR A 354 -23.76 -1.03 4.85
N PRO A 355 -23.67 -0.69 3.54
CA PRO A 355 -24.42 -1.39 2.49
C PRO A 355 -23.94 -2.84 2.25
N PHE A 356 -22.92 -3.29 2.98
CA PHE A 356 -22.32 -4.62 2.88
C PHE A 356 -22.70 -5.53 4.04
N GLU A 357 -23.49 -5.04 4.99
CA GLU A 357 -24.01 -5.83 6.10
C GLU A 357 -25.14 -6.77 5.65
N PRO A 358 -25.32 -7.91 6.34
CA PRO A 358 -26.42 -8.82 6.04
C PRO A 358 -27.77 -8.13 6.25
N TRP A 359 -28.70 -8.45 5.37
CA TRP A 359 -30.08 -7.97 5.44
C TRP A 359 -30.73 -8.46 6.74
N LEU A 360 -31.27 -7.52 7.52
CA LEU A 360 -32.04 -7.85 8.70
C LEU A 360 -33.44 -8.36 8.30
N PRO A 361 -34.04 -9.26 9.10
CA PRO A 361 -35.41 -9.70 8.87
C PRO A 361 -36.38 -8.53 8.97
N SER A 362 -37.54 -8.62 8.31
CA SER A 362 -38.59 -7.58 8.35
C SER A 362 -39.17 -7.33 9.74
N GLU A 363 -38.97 -8.26 10.68
CA GLU A 363 -39.36 -8.13 12.08
C GLU A 363 -38.32 -7.39 12.94
N ALA A 364 -37.12 -7.12 12.39
CA ALA A 364 -36.19 -6.24 13.06
C ALA A 364 -36.83 -4.85 13.14
N LYS A 365 -36.96 -4.32 14.36
CA LYS A 365 -37.49 -2.98 14.58
C LYS A 365 -36.76 -2.01 13.67
N PHE A 366 -37.55 -1.17 12.98
CA PHE A 366 -37.05 -0.19 12.03
C PHE A 366 -35.88 0.58 12.67
N LEU A 367 -34.74 0.54 11.98
CA LEU A 367 -33.52 1.29 12.28
C LEU A 367 -33.64 2.73 11.81
#